data_AF-A0A4V1AEW2-F1
#
_entry.id   AF-A0A4V1AEW2-F1
#
_cell.length_a   1.000
_cell.length_b   1.000
_cell.length_c   1.000
_cell.angle_alpha   90.00
_cell.angle_beta   90.00
_cell.angle_gamma   90.00
#
_symmetry.space_group_name_H-M   'P 1'
#
loop_
_entity.id
_entity.type
_entity.pdbx_description
1 polymer ?
#
loop_
_entity_poly.entity_id
_entity_poly.type
_entity_poly.pdbx_seq_one_letter_code
_entity_poly.pdbx_strand_id
1 'polypeptide(L)'
;MTQDYRFQTTIEPSKLRQVLALAGTEWSGKLSAEEFADVEAKLLVDFVLKGNPGRAFYLETKQGEILASCVVTQHKALYKEAGVSTIGTVPDPGLFGVNNITAIRLSYVFVAKEARGKGLMGRLVPKAIEYTEKEILKKELAKSSDTKDSFKLMVLDADSVDDTLVRHYLGKKYVWYLYSAIDLAYTKFGFKAYPIEGYKISQGLAEGKTYLFVEKLLTDKPKDSGKKLRLLDGTKQQDRDLIHHILQGKQLELLTDLNKNVYHSELQGDLRSSLSLTNLSLALSSSRPNSSKELHSINMKFRDTVLGSPAISQLSTSESSNSIVQERRKSSILLLGCPKFAILPDIIGLDQKFAGGMATAEKIGTEENKTFAKYYGAILTNELQRRSFYVLWMLLKGTQFTIVAMGELKIDLFGAMADPLGLTNTPERRRSSSFTGINEMGGFNFQDLDLLVNVAVHVALKLATESQDGSVLVNINDLPTSIPRPVLHDFFLNYLTKEHKTEVNTQPANEEAVKAVQYLETFADLQILPMLKKYGNQGASFELDWVANSLVTWG
;
A
#
# COMPACT_ATOMS: atom_id res chain seq x y z
N MET A 1 -11.14 9.77 42.50
CA MET A 1 -12.13 8.67 42.58
C MET A 1 -11.91 7.74 41.40
N THR A 2 -11.33 6.56 41.62
CA THR A 2 -11.08 5.55 40.57
C THR A 2 -12.36 4.75 40.33
N GLN A 3 -13.08 5.04 39.25
CA GLN A 3 -14.12 4.14 38.76
C GLN A 3 -13.47 2.79 38.40
N ASP A 4 -13.96 1.69 39.00
CA ASP A 4 -13.52 0.34 38.65
C ASP A 4 -14.11 -0.05 37.30
N TYR A 5 -13.28 -0.07 36.27
CA TYR A 5 -13.65 -0.55 34.94
C TYR A 5 -13.27 -2.02 34.80
N ARG A 6 -14.19 -2.86 34.30
CA ARG A 6 -13.93 -4.29 34.06
C ARG A 6 -13.45 -4.49 32.62
N PHE A 7 -12.34 -5.20 32.46
CA PHE A 7 -11.82 -5.59 31.15
C PHE A 7 -12.48 -6.89 30.72
N GLN A 8 -13.07 -6.88 29.52
CA GLN A 8 -13.73 -8.04 28.94
C GLN A 8 -13.36 -8.22 27.47
N THR A 9 -13.64 -9.41 26.96
CA THR A 9 -13.38 -9.80 25.57
C THR A 9 -14.58 -10.54 25.01
N THR A 10 -14.88 -10.40 23.72
CA THR A 10 -16.03 -11.07 23.11
C THR A 10 -15.83 -11.37 21.62
N ILE A 11 -16.53 -12.40 21.16
CA ILE A 11 -16.76 -12.77 19.75
C ILE A 11 -18.28 -12.89 19.50
N GLU A 12 -19.11 -12.71 20.52
CA GLU A 12 -20.56 -12.88 20.42
C GLU A 12 -21.20 -11.75 19.59
N PRO A 13 -22.02 -12.07 18.56
CA PRO A 13 -22.55 -11.05 17.65
C PRO A 13 -23.31 -9.91 18.34
N SER A 14 -24.13 -10.21 19.35
CA SER A 14 -24.91 -9.21 20.08
C SER A 14 -24.02 -8.22 20.84
N LYS A 15 -22.98 -8.71 21.50
CA LYS A 15 -22.04 -7.89 22.26
C LYS A 15 -21.05 -7.16 21.36
N LEU A 16 -20.65 -7.77 20.23
CA LEU A 16 -19.86 -7.11 19.20
C LEU A 16 -20.55 -5.87 18.64
N ARG A 17 -21.86 -5.92 18.40
CA ARG A 17 -22.63 -4.74 17.98
C ARG A 17 -22.55 -3.61 19.00
N GLN A 18 -22.72 -3.90 20.29
CA GLN A 18 -22.58 -2.88 21.34
C GLN A 18 -21.18 -2.27 21.38
N VAL A 19 -20.14 -3.10 21.20
CA VAL A 19 -18.74 -2.64 21.15
C VAL A 19 -18.48 -1.74 19.94
N LEU A 20 -18.95 -2.13 18.75
CA LEU A 20 -18.72 -1.40 17.51
C LEU A 20 -19.63 -0.16 17.36
N ALA A 21 -20.76 -0.11 18.06
CA ALA A 21 -21.60 1.08 18.12
C ALA A 21 -20.84 2.28 18.69
N LEU A 22 -19.93 2.04 19.64
CA LEU A 22 -19.05 3.09 20.15
C LEU A 22 -18.19 3.70 19.04
N ALA A 23 -17.60 2.88 18.18
CA ALA A 23 -16.84 3.34 17.01
C ALA A 23 -17.74 4.08 15.98
N GLY A 24 -18.97 3.61 15.82
CA GLY A 24 -19.99 4.24 14.99
C GLY A 24 -20.29 5.70 15.40
N THR A 25 -20.15 6.07 16.68
CA THR A 25 -20.40 7.46 17.10
C THR A 25 -19.48 8.51 16.46
N GLU A 26 -18.37 8.08 15.87
CA GLU A 26 -17.39 8.96 15.21
C GLU A 26 -17.14 8.58 13.76
N TRP A 27 -17.19 7.28 13.42
CA TRP A 27 -16.84 6.77 12.09
C TRP A 27 -18.04 6.26 11.28
N SER A 28 -19.28 6.37 11.78
CA SER A 28 -20.45 5.90 11.01
C SER A 28 -20.72 6.70 9.73
N GLY A 29 -20.08 7.86 9.55
CA GLY A 29 -20.31 8.74 8.42
C GLY A 29 -21.77 9.19 8.40
N LYS A 30 -22.54 8.68 7.44
CA LYS A 30 -23.98 8.98 7.30
C LYS A 30 -24.91 7.94 7.94
N LEU A 31 -24.38 6.79 8.35
CA LEU A 31 -25.15 5.78 9.07
C LEU A 31 -25.33 6.20 10.53
N SER A 32 -26.37 5.68 11.19
CA SER A 32 -26.41 5.75 12.65
C SER A 32 -25.35 4.81 13.26
N ALA A 33 -25.00 5.05 14.52
CA ALA A 33 -23.99 4.25 15.22
C ALA A 33 -24.35 2.76 15.31
N GLU A 34 -25.64 2.44 15.49
CA GLU A 34 -26.12 1.05 15.54
C GLU A 34 -26.06 0.36 14.17
N GLU A 35 -26.42 1.07 13.11
CA GLU A 35 -26.38 0.52 11.75
C GLU A 35 -24.95 0.27 11.28
N PHE A 36 -24.03 1.18 11.62
CA PHE A 36 -22.60 0.97 11.41
C PHE A 36 -22.13 -0.29 12.16
N ALA A 37 -22.55 -0.44 13.41
CA ALA A 37 -22.21 -1.59 14.22
C ALA A 37 -22.76 -2.90 13.67
N ASP A 38 -23.97 -2.91 13.10
CA ASP A 38 -24.57 -4.10 12.48
C ASP A 38 -23.74 -4.58 11.28
N VAL A 39 -23.30 -3.66 10.43
CA VAL A 39 -22.45 -3.97 9.26
C VAL A 39 -21.09 -4.49 9.73
N GLU A 40 -20.39 -3.74 10.57
CA GLU A 40 -19.04 -4.12 11.01
C GLU A 40 -19.03 -5.39 11.88
N ALA A 41 -20.04 -5.59 12.74
CA ALA A 41 -20.14 -6.81 13.53
C ALA A 41 -20.36 -8.03 12.64
N LYS A 42 -21.20 -7.91 11.60
CA LYS A 42 -21.41 -8.99 10.63
C LYS A 42 -20.10 -9.30 9.88
N LEU A 43 -19.38 -8.29 9.42
CA LEU A 43 -18.09 -8.47 8.74
C LEU A 43 -17.04 -9.16 9.62
N LEU A 44 -16.97 -8.80 10.91
CA LEU A 44 -16.06 -9.43 11.86
C LEU A 44 -16.47 -10.88 12.16
N VAL A 45 -17.76 -11.16 12.31
CA VAL A 45 -18.26 -12.53 12.49
C VAL A 45 -17.95 -13.39 11.26
N ASP A 46 -18.24 -12.89 10.05
CA ASP A 46 -17.93 -13.59 8.80
C ASP A 46 -16.41 -13.84 8.66
N PHE A 47 -15.58 -12.88 9.07
CA PHE A 47 -14.13 -13.03 9.11
C PHE A 47 -13.70 -14.18 10.04
N VAL A 48 -14.30 -14.27 11.23
CA VAL A 48 -14.03 -15.34 12.21
C VAL A 48 -14.54 -16.70 11.73
N LEU A 49 -15.74 -16.76 11.14
CA LEU A 49 -16.33 -17.97 10.59
C LEU A 49 -15.52 -18.56 9.42
N LYS A 50 -14.81 -17.72 8.66
CA LYS A 50 -13.85 -18.14 7.63
C LYS A 50 -12.53 -18.70 8.20
N GLY A 51 -12.41 -18.84 9.52
CA GLY A 51 -11.25 -19.40 10.19
C GLY A 51 -10.16 -18.40 10.53
N ASN A 52 -10.39 -17.09 10.31
CA ASN A 52 -9.40 -16.07 10.66
C ASN A 52 -9.57 -15.63 12.13
N PRO A 53 -8.49 -15.49 12.90
CA PRO A 53 -8.60 -15.08 14.30
C PRO A 53 -8.92 -13.59 14.41
N GLY A 54 -10.05 -13.29 15.06
CA GLY A 54 -10.51 -11.94 15.36
C GLY A 54 -11.24 -11.89 16.70
N ARG A 55 -11.04 -10.82 17.47
CA ARG A 55 -11.71 -10.62 18.77
C ARG A 55 -11.83 -9.14 19.13
N ALA A 56 -12.92 -8.79 19.80
CA ALA A 56 -13.09 -7.47 20.41
C ALA A 56 -12.75 -7.49 21.90
N PHE A 57 -12.18 -6.40 22.37
CA PHE A 57 -11.80 -6.12 23.76
C PHE A 57 -12.46 -4.81 24.18
N TYR A 58 -12.93 -4.73 25.42
CA TYR A 58 -13.61 -3.54 25.89
C TYR A 58 -13.49 -3.35 27.40
N LEU A 59 -13.71 -2.10 27.82
CA LEU A 59 -13.88 -1.72 29.22
C LEU A 59 -15.34 -1.35 29.48
N GLU A 60 -15.95 -2.04 30.43
CA GLU A 60 -17.32 -1.75 30.87
C GLU A 60 -17.36 -1.18 32.29
N THR A 61 -18.39 -0.38 32.57
CA THR A 61 -18.73 0.07 33.92
C THR A 61 -19.43 -1.05 34.71
N LYS A 62 -19.59 -0.88 36.02
CA LYS A 62 -20.41 -1.79 36.85
C LYS A 62 -21.88 -1.86 36.38
N GLN A 63 -22.35 -0.88 35.62
CA GLN A 63 -23.69 -0.80 35.06
C GLN A 63 -23.81 -1.49 33.68
N GLY A 64 -22.70 -2.01 33.14
CA GLY A 64 -22.66 -2.71 31.85
C GLY A 64 -22.49 -1.79 30.63
N GLU A 65 -22.22 -0.50 30.84
CA GLU A 65 -21.96 0.47 29.77
C GLU A 65 -20.52 0.36 29.26
N ILE A 66 -20.36 0.31 27.94
CA ILE A 66 -19.04 0.18 27.29
C ILE A 66 -18.44 1.57 27.07
N LEU A 67 -17.31 1.84 27.71
CA LEU A 67 -16.64 3.15 27.65
C LEU A 67 -15.40 3.17 26.78
N ALA A 68 -14.80 2.02 26.49
CA ALA A 68 -13.66 1.91 25.58
C ALA A 68 -13.66 0.56 24.88
N SER A 69 -13.22 0.54 23.62
CA SER A 69 -13.18 -0.65 22.78
C SER A 69 -11.91 -0.73 21.93
N CYS A 70 -11.50 -1.94 21.56
CA CYS A 70 -10.56 -2.20 20.47
C CYS A 70 -10.79 -3.59 19.88
N VAL A 71 -10.47 -3.77 18.61
CA VAL A 71 -10.59 -5.04 17.89
C VAL A 71 -9.23 -5.49 17.40
N VAL A 72 -8.89 -6.75 17.65
CA VAL A 72 -7.66 -7.38 17.17
C VAL A 72 -8.00 -8.43 16.13
N THR A 73 -7.33 -8.38 14.98
CA THR A 73 -7.46 -9.35 13.89
C THR A 73 -6.09 -9.73 13.35
N GLN A 74 -5.91 -10.95 12.85
CA GLN A 74 -4.63 -11.36 12.25
C GLN A 74 -4.72 -11.52 10.74
N HIS A 75 -3.69 -11.07 10.03
CA HIS A 75 -3.60 -11.01 8.58
C HIS A 75 -2.30 -11.64 8.10
N LYS A 76 -2.29 -12.10 6.85
CA LYS A 76 -1.07 -12.65 6.23
C LYS A 76 -0.14 -11.52 5.80
N ALA A 77 1.15 -11.69 6.06
CA ALA A 77 2.16 -10.71 5.74
C ALA A 77 3.48 -11.37 5.34
N LEU A 78 4.38 -10.56 4.82
CA LEU A 78 5.71 -10.90 4.37
C LEU A 78 6.75 -10.16 5.23
N TYR A 79 7.82 -10.87 5.57
CA TYR A 79 8.94 -10.33 6.33
C TYR A 79 10.24 -10.76 5.68
N LYS A 80 11.13 -9.81 5.46
CA LYS A 80 12.51 -10.07 5.04
C LYS A 80 13.43 -9.71 6.19
N GLU A 81 14.21 -10.68 6.65
CA GLU A 81 15.22 -10.43 7.67
C GLU A 81 16.36 -9.57 7.11
N ALA A 82 17.03 -8.81 7.99
CA ALA A 82 18.26 -8.13 7.62
C ALA A 82 19.26 -9.14 7.08
N GLY A 83 19.77 -8.91 5.87
CA GLY A 83 20.86 -9.73 5.35
C GLY A 83 22.08 -9.54 6.23
N VAL A 84 22.56 -10.62 6.87
CA VAL A 84 23.83 -10.58 7.60
C VAL A 84 24.94 -10.54 6.54
N SER A 85 25.41 -9.36 6.17
CA SER A 85 26.60 -9.20 5.33
C SER A 85 27.86 -9.35 6.19
N THR A 86 28.07 -10.52 6.79
CA THR A 86 29.37 -10.87 7.40
C THR A 86 30.23 -11.55 6.36
N ILE A 87 31.23 -10.81 5.87
CA ILE A 87 32.34 -11.34 5.07
C ILE A 87 33.02 -12.43 5.91
N GLY A 88 32.67 -13.70 5.70
CA GLY A 88 33.33 -14.84 6.36
C GLY A 88 32.43 -15.97 6.87
N THR A 89 31.10 -15.80 6.90
CA THR A 89 30.17 -16.89 7.26
C THR A 89 29.45 -17.37 6.02
N VAL A 90 29.38 -18.69 5.81
CA VAL A 90 28.54 -19.29 4.76
C VAL A 90 27.13 -18.73 4.93
N PRO A 91 26.57 -18.04 3.92
CA PRO A 91 25.21 -17.53 4.01
C PRO A 91 24.26 -18.72 4.22
N ASP A 92 23.48 -18.69 5.30
CA ASP A 92 22.45 -19.70 5.53
C ASP A 92 21.42 -19.60 4.39
N PRO A 93 21.22 -20.65 3.57
CA PRO A 93 20.20 -20.65 2.52
C PRO A 93 18.79 -20.38 3.07
N GLY A 94 18.53 -20.63 4.36
CA GLY A 94 17.28 -20.32 5.04
C GLY A 94 17.08 -18.84 5.40
N LEU A 95 18.16 -18.04 5.40
CA LEU A 95 18.10 -16.57 5.54
C LEU A 95 17.90 -15.87 4.19
N PHE A 96 17.97 -16.62 3.09
CA PHE A 96 17.80 -16.09 1.75
C PHE A 96 16.32 -16.13 1.35
N GLY A 97 15.64 -14.98 1.44
CA GLY A 97 14.30 -14.83 0.90
C GLY A 97 13.35 -14.05 1.80
N VAL A 98 12.07 -14.09 1.43
CA VAL A 98 10.98 -13.44 2.14
C VAL A 98 10.18 -14.52 2.85
N ASN A 99 10.01 -14.38 4.16
CA ASN A 99 9.27 -15.29 5.01
C ASN A 99 7.81 -14.86 5.14
N ASN A 100 6.90 -15.84 5.17
CA ASN A 100 5.50 -15.59 5.53
C ASN A 100 5.39 -15.40 7.03
N ILE A 101 4.74 -14.31 7.45
CA ILE A 101 4.50 -13.98 8.85
C ILE A 101 3.04 -13.58 9.07
N THR A 102 2.67 -13.43 10.34
CA THR A 102 1.33 -13.02 10.74
C THR A 102 1.35 -11.59 11.27
N ALA A 103 0.63 -10.70 10.59
CA ALA A 103 0.45 -9.31 11.00
C ALA A 103 -0.76 -9.20 11.93
N ILE A 104 -0.55 -8.69 13.14
CA ILE A 104 -1.60 -8.50 14.14
C ILE A 104 -2.08 -7.05 14.07
N ARG A 105 -3.29 -6.85 13.55
CA ARG A 105 -3.92 -5.53 13.43
C ARG A 105 -4.60 -5.15 14.74
N LEU A 106 -4.27 -3.97 15.27
CA LEU A 106 -5.08 -3.29 16.28
C LEU A 106 -5.96 -2.25 15.60
N SER A 107 -7.28 -2.42 15.69
CA SER A 107 -8.29 -1.60 15.00
C SER A 107 -9.38 -1.14 15.98
N TYR A 108 -10.20 -0.17 15.58
CA TYR A 108 -11.36 0.33 16.35
C TYR A 108 -11.06 0.71 17.81
N VAL A 109 -9.92 1.38 18.05
CA VAL A 109 -9.56 1.89 19.38
C VAL A 109 -10.36 3.16 19.68
N PHE A 110 -11.45 3.02 20.43
CA PHE A 110 -12.36 4.12 20.76
C PHE A 110 -12.55 4.28 22.26
N VAL A 111 -12.81 5.52 22.66
CA VAL A 111 -13.17 5.89 24.03
C VAL A 111 -14.34 6.84 23.97
N ALA A 112 -15.40 6.52 24.72
CA ALA A 112 -16.59 7.36 24.84
C ALA A 112 -16.22 8.80 25.19
N LYS A 113 -16.88 9.78 24.55
CA LYS A 113 -16.54 11.21 24.67
C LYS A 113 -16.46 11.68 26.13
N GLU A 114 -17.39 11.22 26.96
CA GLU A 114 -17.49 11.54 28.40
C GLU A 114 -16.38 10.90 29.26
N ALA A 115 -15.71 9.87 28.73
CA ALA A 115 -14.67 9.13 29.41
C ALA A 115 -13.25 9.44 28.90
N ARG A 116 -13.11 10.34 27.92
CA ARG A 116 -11.81 10.82 27.44
C ARG A 116 -11.08 11.58 28.56
N GLY A 117 -9.74 11.58 28.52
CA GLY A 117 -8.90 12.16 29.57
C GLY A 117 -8.73 11.29 30.83
N LYS A 118 -9.55 10.25 31.03
CA LYS A 118 -9.44 9.31 32.18
C LYS A 118 -8.37 8.22 32.02
N GLY A 119 -7.57 8.27 30.95
CA GLY A 119 -6.50 7.29 30.69
C GLY A 119 -6.98 5.89 30.31
N LEU A 120 -8.25 5.70 29.90
CA LEU A 120 -8.82 4.39 29.57
C LEU A 120 -8.08 3.65 28.45
N MET A 121 -7.68 4.37 27.39
CA MET A 121 -6.85 3.81 26.32
C MET A 121 -5.54 3.21 26.86
N GLY A 122 -4.93 3.87 27.85
CA GLY A 122 -3.72 3.41 28.54
C GLY A 122 -3.92 2.11 29.32
N ARG A 123 -5.16 1.78 29.70
CA ARG A 123 -5.49 0.51 30.37
C ARG A 123 -5.92 -0.57 29.38
N LEU A 124 -6.67 -0.20 28.34
CA LEU A 124 -7.25 -1.13 27.38
C LEU A 124 -6.19 -1.71 26.43
N VAL A 125 -5.39 -0.84 25.78
CA VAL A 125 -4.45 -1.26 24.74
C VAL A 125 -3.37 -2.22 25.27
N PRO A 126 -2.68 -1.94 26.39
CA PRO A 126 -1.70 -2.88 26.93
C PRO A 126 -2.31 -4.22 27.33
N LYS A 127 -3.51 -4.23 27.95
CA LYS A 127 -4.20 -5.47 28.34
C LYS A 127 -4.61 -6.30 27.12
N ALA A 128 -5.08 -5.66 26.06
CA ALA A 128 -5.42 -6.34 24.81
C ALA A 128 -4.19 -6.97 24.14
N ILE A 129 -3.07 -6.24 24.11
CA ILE A 129 -1.78 -6.75 23.61
C ILE A 129 -1.32 -7.94 24.45
N GLU A 130 -1.23 -7.78 25.77
CA GLU A 130 -0.76 -8.82 26.68
C GLU A 130 -1.61 -10.09 26.59
N TYR A 131 -2.93 -9.95 26.56
CA TYR A 131 -3.85 -11.07 26.40
C TYR A 131 -3.60 -11.80 25.06
N THR A 132 -3.47 -11.05 23.97
CA THR A 132 -3.27 -11.62 22.63
C THR A 132 -1.90 -12.30 22.51
N GLU A 133 -0.84 -11.69 23.05
CA GLU A 133 0.50 -12.26 23.02
C GLU A 133 0.56 -13.57 23.83
N LYS A 134 -0.08 -13.62 25.01
CA LYS A 134 -0.22 -14.85 25.81
C LYS A 134 -1.00 -15.94 25.07
N GLU A 135 -2.08 -15.58 24.37
CA GLU A 135 -2.85 -16.55 23.57
C GLU A 135 -2.02 -17.10 22.41
N ILE A 136 -1.25 -16.25 21.71
CA ILE A 136 -0.33 -16.66 20.64
C ILE A 136 0.76 -17.59 21.17
N LEU A 137 1.39 -17.22 22.29
CA LEU A 137 2.41 -18.05 22.92
C LEU A 137 1.86 -19.43 23.26
N LYS A 138 0.68 -19.52 23.89
CA LYS A 138 0.03 -20.79 24.21
C LYS A 138 -0.25 -21.63 22.96
N LYS A 139 -0.69 -21.00 21.86
CA LYS A 139 -0.93 -21.69 20.58
C LYS A 139 0.36 -22.19 19.94
N GLU A 140 1.43 -21.40 19.93
CA GLU A 140 2.72 -21.82 19.37
C GLU A 140 3.37 -22.93 20.21
N LEU A 141 3.26 -22.86 21.54
CA LEU A 141 3.72 -23.93 22.44
C LEU A 141 2.95 -25.24 22.21
N ALA A 142 1.64 -25.16 21.98
CA ALA A 142 0.81 -26.34 21.71
C ALA A 142 1.06 -26.95 20.31
N LYS A 143 1.49 -26.14 19.33
CA LYS A 143 1.84 -26.60 17.97
C LYS A 143 3.26 -27.17 17.88
N SER A 144 4.12 -26.85 18.84
CA SER A 144 5.51 -27.29 18.86
C SER A 144 5.59 -28.79 19.11
N SER A 145 6.40 -29.49 18.31
CA SER A 145 6.76 -30.89 18.53
C SER A 145 7.58 -31.07 19.82
N ASP A 146 7.75 -32.31 20.29
CA ASP A 146 8.65 -32.64 21.42
C ASP A 146 10.08 -33.00 20.96
N THR A 147 10.46 -32.60 19.75
CA THR A 147 11.83 -32.79 19.22
C THR A 147 12.80 -31.83 19.93
N LYS A 148 14.08 -32.22 20.10
CA LYS A 148 15.09 -31.40 20.80
C LYS A 148 15.25 -29.98 20.23
N ASP A 149 15.05 -29.81 18.93
CA ASP A 149 15.10 -28.50 18.25
C ASP A 149 13.74 -27.77 18.20
N SER A 150 12.79 -28.17 19.05
CA SER A 150 11.46 -27.58 19.06
C SER A 150 11.43 -26.26 19.82
N PHE A 151 10.58 -25.34 19.35
CA PHE A 151 10.36 -24.03 19.98
C PHE A 151 10.02 -24.16 21.48
N LYS A 152 9.23 -25.18 21.85
CA LYS A 152 8.86 -25.48 23.24
C LYS A 152 10.07 -25.79 24.11
N LEU A 153 11.00 -26.63 23.66
CA LEU A 153 12.18 -27.00 24.46
C LEU A 153 13.27 -25.92 24.47
N MET A 154 13.31 -25.03 23.47
CA MET A 154 14.24 -23.89 23.48
C MET A 154 13.82 -22.76 24.41
N VAL A 155 12.52 -22.62 24.65
CA VAL A 155 11.93 -21.47 25.36
C VAL A 155 11.54 -21.80 26.80
N LEU A 156 11.31 -23.09 27.10
CA LEU A 156 11.05 -23.54 28.46
C LEU A 156 12.35 -23.97 29.13
N ASP A 157 12.75 -23.26 30.19
CA ASP A 157 13.82 -23.69 31.08
C ASP A 157 13.21 -24.03 32.45
N ALA A 158 13.30 -25.30 32.85
CA ALA A 158 12.82 -25.83 34.14
C ALA A 158 11.47 -25.24 34.61
N ASP A 159 10.42 -25.35 33.76
CA ASP A 159 9.05 -24.83 33.95
C ASP A 159 8.84 -23.30 33.87
N SER A 160 9.89 -22.53 33.59
CA SER A 160 9.80 -21.09 33.33
C SER A 160 9.93 -20.78 31.83
N VAL A 161 9.13 -19.82 31.35
CA VAL A 161 9.21 -19.34 29.96
C VAL A 161 10.24 -18.21 29.89
N ASP A 162 11.26 -18.37 29.06
CA ASP A 162 12.20 -17.28 28.78
C ASP A 162 11.58 -16.28 27.80
N ASP A 163 11.06 -15.17 28.35
CA ASP A 163 10.48 -14.06 27.60
C ASP A 163 11.42 -13.47 26.54
N THR A 164 12.73 -13.54 26.73
CA THR A 164 13.69 -12.99 25.77
C THR A 164 13.80 -13.85 24.52
N LEU A 165 13.82 -15.17 24.69
CA LEU A 165 13.81 -16.12 23.58
C LEU A 165 12.46 -16.14 22.87
N VAL A 166 11.35 -16.06 23.62
CA VAL A 166 10.00 -15.86 23.03
C VAL A 166 10.00 -14.66 22.09
N ARG A 167 10.49 -13.50 22.55
CA ARG A 167 10.55 -12.27 21.74
C ARG A 167 11.43 -12.43 20.52
N HIS A 168 12.55 -13.15 20.63
CA HIS A 168 13.44 -13.39 19.50
C HIS A 168 12.76 -14.21 18.40
N TYR A 169 12.15 -15.35 18.74
CA TYR A 169 11.54 -16.25 17.77
C TYR A 169 10.17 -15.74 17.27
N LEU A 170 9.28 -15.34 18.18
CA LEU A 170 7.96 -14.84 17.81
C LEU A 170 8.03 -13.46 17.17
N GLY A 171 9.05 -12.65 17.49
CA GLY A 171 9.32 -11.39 16.81
C GLY A 171 9.71 -11.53 15.33
N LYS A 172 10.07 -12.73 14.87
CA LYS A 172 10.25 -13.05 13.44
C LYS A 172 8.99 -13.58 12.77
N LYS A 173 7.99 -14.03 13.54
CA LYS A 173 6.72 -14.62 13.04
C LYS A 173 5.52 -13.68 13.16
N TYR A 174 5.56 -12.74 14.09
CA TYR A 174 4.45 -11.88 14.45
C TYR A 174 4.89 -10.42 14.54
N VAL A 175 4.12 -9.53 13.92
CA VAL A 175 4.34 -8.08 13.95
C VAL A 175 3.01 -7.39 14.19
N TRP A 176 2.97 -6.45 15.12
CA TRP A 176 1.81 -5.61 15.37
C TRP A 176 1.78 -4.44 14.40
N TYR A 177 0.59 -4.09 13.91
CA TYR A 177 0.40 -2.88 13.11
C TYR A 177 -0.93 -2.20 13.43
N LEU A 178 -0.97 -0.89 13.20
CA LEU A 178 -2.18 -0.07 13.29
C LEU A 178 -2.06 1.18 12.42
N TYR A 179 -3.19 1.84 12.22
CA TYR A 179 -3.27 3.16 11.61
C TYR A 179 -3.76 4.15 12.67
N SER A 180 -2.87 5.03 13.13
CA SER A 180 -3.17 5.98 14.20
C SER A 180 -3.96 7.16 13.68
N ALA A 181 -5.06 7.46 14.36
CA ALA A 181 -5.86 8.68 14.19
C ALA A 181 -5.45 9.81 15.16
N ILE A 182 -4.51 9.56 16.06
CA ILE A 182 -4.07 10.45 17.14
C ILE A 182 -2.54 10.59 17.12
N ASP A 183 -1.99 10.72 15.91
CA ASP A 183 -0.56 10.88 15.64
C ASP A 183 0.30 9.85 16.39
N LEU A 184 1.36 10.31 17.07
CA LEU A 184 2.36 9.49 17.74
C LEU A 184 1.90 8.95 19.10
N ALA A 185 0.63 9.06 19.49
CA ALA A 185 0.18 8.66 20.82
C ALA A 185 0.39 7.16 21.14
N TYR A 186 0.51 6.29 20.13
CA TYR A 186 0.80 4.86 20.31
C TYR A 186 2.28 4.54 20.53
N THR A 187 3.18 5.52 20.39
CA THR A 187 4.63 5.34 20.68
C THR A 187 4.89 4.88 22.10
N LYS A 188 4.07 5.34 23.06
CA LYS A 188 4.10 4.90 24.47
C LYS A 188 3.80 3.40 24.67
N PHE A 189 3.20 2.75 23.68
CA PHE A 189 2.94 1.31 23.70
C PHE A 189 3.94 0.52 22.84
N GLY A 190 5.02 1.15 22.39
CA GLY A 190 6.08 0.53 21.58
C GLY A 190 5.85 0.59 20.07
N PHE A 191 4.88 1.37 19.59
CA PHE A 191 4.66 1.55 18.16
C PHE A 191 5.60 2.62 17.56
N LYS A 192 6.21 2.33 16.42
CA LYS A 192 7.02 3.26 15.62
C LYS A 192 6.22 3.69 14.40
N ALA A 193 6.18 5.00 14.13
CA ALA A 193 5.48 5.55 12.98
C ALA A 193 6.30 5.41 11.69
N TYR A 194 5.60 5.17 10.59
CA TYR A 194 6.13 5.14 9.23
C TYR A 194 5.25 6.03 8.36
N PRO A 195 5.61 7.32 8.21
CA PRO A 195 4.85 8.21 7.34
C PRO A 195 4.91 7.69 5.90
N ILE A 196 3.80 7.82 5.19
CA ILE A 196 3.66 7.40 3.80
C ILE A 196 3.27 8.62 2.98
N GLU A 197 3.96 8.80 1.87
CA GLU A 197 3.75 9.91 0.94
C GLU A 197 2.61 9.59 -0.05
N GLY A 198 1.97 10.63 -0.58
CA GLY A 198 0.89 10.47 -1.55
C GLY A 198 0.44 11.78 -2.19
N TYR A 199 -0.72 11.73 -2.83
CA TYR A 199 -1.33 12.87 -3.53
C TYR A 199 -2.81 12.97 -3.17
N LYS A 200 -3.27 14.21 -2.97
CA LYS A 200 -4.68 14.60 -2.89
C LYS A 200 -5.06 15.28 -4.20
N ILE A 201 -5.95 14.65 -4.95
CA ILE A 201 -6.40 15.08 -6.28
C ILE A 201 -7.79 15.70 -6.11
N SER A 202 -7.97 16.96 -6.52
CA SER A 202 -9.24 17.67 -6.40
C SER A 202 -10.28 17.12 -7.40
N GLN A 203 -11.56 17.11 -7.02
CA GLN A 203 -12.66 16.85 -7.95
C GLN A 203 -12.79 17.94 -9.04
N GLY A 204 -12.14 19.09 -8.89
CA GLY A 204 -12.04 20.11 -9.95
C GLY A 204 -11.46 19.58 -11.27
N LEU A 205 -10.80 18.42 -11.27
CA LEU A 205 -10.41 17.72 -12.50
C LEU A 205 -11.57 17.37 -13.44
N ALA A 206 -12.81 17.36 -12.93
CA ALA A 206 -13.99 17.08 -13.73
C ALA A 206 -14.30 18.15 -14.79
N GLU A 207 -13.68 19.32 -14.73
CA GLU A 207 -13.88 20.38 -15.74
C GLU A 207 -12.98 20.19 -16.99
N GLY A 208 -12.05 19.22 -16.95
CA GLY A 208 -11.08 18.98 -18.03
C GLY A 208 -11.64 18.29 -19.27
N LYS A 209 -10.92 18.39 -20.40
CA LYS A 209 -11.31 17.73 -21.66
C LYS A 209 -11.18 16.21 -21.54
N THR A 210 -10.18 15.74 -20.80
CA THR A 210 -10.00 14.31 -20.50
C THR A 210 -11.21 13.74 -19.75
N TYR A 211 -11.77 14.48 -18.79
CA TYR A 211 -12.96 14.04 -18.06
C TYR A 211 -14.19 13.90 -18.99
N LEU A 212 -14.47 14.90 -19.83
CA LEU A 212 -15.56 14.83 -20.81
C LEU A 212 -15.39 13.65 -21.78
N PHE A 213 -14.15 13.29 -22.10
CA PHE A 213 -13.87 12.11 -22.91
C PHE A 213 -14.13 10.79 -22.16
N VAL A 214 -13.85 10.74 -20.85
CA VAL A 214 -14.22 9.60 -19.99
C VAL A 214 -15.74 9.41 -19.95
N GLU A 215 -16.52 10.49 -19.82
CA GLU A 215 -17.99 10.41 -19.85
C GLU A 215 -18.48 9.81 -21.17
N LYS A 216 -17.95 10.31 -22.31
CA LYS A 216 -18.26 9.75 -23.63
C LYS A 216 -17.87 8.27 -23.77
N LEU A 217 -16.73 7.86 -23.19
CA LEU A 217 -16.30 6.46 -23.21
C LEU A 217 -17.26 5.54 -22.45
N LEU A 218 -17.86 6.02 -21.37
CA LEU A 218 -18.81 5.27 -20.55
C LEU A 218 -20.22 5.23 -21.17
N THR A 219 -20.68 6.32 -21.80
CA THR A 219 -22.04 6.41 -22.36
C THR A 219 -22.14 5.93 -23.81
N ASP A 220 -21.26 6.41 -24.69
CA ASP A 220 -21.48 6.38 -26.14
C ASP A 220 -20.58 5.36 -26.85
N LYS A 221 -19.58 4.80 -26.15
CA LYS A 221 -18.57 3.86 -26.69
C LYS A 221 -18.03 4.31 -28.06
N PRO A 222 -17.32 5.45 -28.12
CA PRO A 222 -16.84 6.04 -29.36
C PRO A 222 -15.94 5.04 -30.12
N LYS A 223 -16.42 4.60 -31.29
CA LYS A 223 -15.76 3.60 -32.15
C LYS A 223 -14.40 4.07 -32.66
N ASP A 224 -14.18 5.38 -32.77
CA ASP A 224 -13.02 5.97 -33.45
C ASP A 224 -11.80 6.18 -32.55
N SER A 225 -11.94 5.97 -31.23
CA SER A 225 -10.85 6.25 -30.29
C SER A 225 -9.85 5.10 -30.11
N GLY A 226 -10.23 3.88 -30.51
CA GLY A 226 -9.45 2.66 -30.23
C GLY A 226 -9.26 2.36 -28.73
N LYS A 227 -9.99 3.05 -27.84
CA LYS A 227 -9.94 2.86 -26.39
C LYS A 227 -11.31 2.40 -25.89
N LYS A 228 -11.31 1.41 -25.00
CA LYS A 228 -12.53 0.87 -24.36
C LYS A 228 -12.37 0.95 -22.85
N LEU A 229 -13.37 1.52 -22.19
CA LEU A 229 -13.42 1.61 -20.74
C LEU A 229 -14.54 0.71 -20.21
N ARG A 230 -14.24 -0.12 -19.22
CA ARG A 230 -15.19 -0.99 -18.53
C ARG A 230 -15.05 -0.84 -17.02
N LEU A 231 -16.15 -0.55 -16.34
CA LEU A 231 -16.22 -0.59 -14.87
C LEU A 231 -16.34 -2.05 -14.38
N LEU A 232 -15.68 -2.36 -13.27
CA LEU A 232 -15.63 -3.69 -12.67
C LEU A 232 -16.64 -3.78 -11.53
N ASP A 233 -17.65 -4.63 -11.67
CA ASP A 233 -18.72 -4.80 -10.70
C ASP A 233 -18.38 -5.92 -9.69
N GLY A 234 -18.25 -5.57 -8.41
CA GLY A 234 -17.92 -6.52 -7.36
C GLY A 234 -18.97 -7.61 -7.13
N THR A 235 -20.21 -7.41 -7.61
CA THR A 235 -21.28 -8.41 -7.52
C THR A 235 -21.19 -9.50 -8.59
N LYS A 236 -20.44 -9.25 -9.68
CA LYS A 236 -20.27 -10.19 -10.78
C LYS A 236 -19.05 -11.06 -10.56
N GLN A 237 -19.21 -12.38 -10.62
CA GLN A 237 -18.12 -13.32 -10.37
C GLN A 237 -16.93 -13.12 -11.34
N GLN A 238 -17.18 -12.87 -12.63
CA GLN A 238 -16.11 -12.66 -13.62
C GLN A 238 -15.25 -11.43 -13.31
N ASP A 239 -15.87 -10.33 -12.90
CA ASP A 239 -15.16 -9.10 -12.53
C ASP A 239 -14.41 -9.31 -11.21
N ARG A 240 -15.01 -10.06 -10.28
CA ARG A 240 -14.38 -10.43 -9.00
C ARG A 240 -13.14 -11.30 -9.19
N ASP A 241 -13.17 -12.27 -10.10
CA ASP A 241 -12.03 -13.13 -10.43
C ASP A 241 -10.89 -12.30 -11.03
N LEU A 242 -11.22 -11.30 -11.85
CA LEU A 242 -10.25 -10.37 -12.43
C LEU A 242 -9.62 -9.44 -11.38
N ILE A 243 -10.42 -8.92 -10.43
CA ILE A 243 -9.92 -8.16 -9.28
C ILE A 243 -8.99 -9.04 -8.44
N HIS A 244 -9.37 -10.28 -8.18
CA HIS A 244 -8.54 -11.22 -7.44
C HIS A 244 -7.20 -11.47 -8.16
N HIS A 245 -7.21 -11.62 -9.49
CA HIS A 245 -6.00 -11.74 -10.29
C HIS A 245 -5.09 -10.50 -10.19
N ILE A 246 -5.67 -9.29 -10.22
CA ILE A 246 -4.93 -8.03 -10.00
C ILE A 246 -4.26 -8.02 -8.62
N LEU A 247 -5.00 -8.40 -7.56
CA LEU A 247 -4.47 -8.45 -6.20
C LEU A 247 -3.35 -9.50 -6.06
N GLN A 248 -3.47 -10.65 -6.71
CA GLN A 248 -2.39 -11.65 -6.78
C GLN A 248 -1.15 -11.11 -7.50
N GLY A 249 -1.33 -10.39 -8.62
CA GLY A 249 -0.23 -9.72 -9.30
C GLY A 249 0.49 -8.72 -8.39
N LYS A 250 -0.27 -7.97 -7.58
CA LYS A 250 0.27 -7.08 -6.55
C LYS A 250 1.02 -7.83 -5.44
N GLN A 251 0.53 -8.98 -4.99
CA GLN A 251 1.27 -9.82 -4.02
C GLN A 251 2.63 -10.24 -4.58
N LEU A 252 2.70 -10.65 -5.85
CA LEU A 252 3.95 -11.02 -6.51
C LEU A 252 4.90 -9.83 -6.69
N GLU A 253 4.36 -8.65 -6.98
CA GLU A 253 5.10 -7.40 -7.05
C GLU A 253 5.73 -7.04 -5.68
N LEU A 254 4.95 -7.14 -4.59
CA LEU A 254 5.45 -6.94 -3.22
C LEU A 254 6.56 -7.93 -2.85
N LEU A 255 6.37 -9.21 -3.17
CA LEU A 255 7.39 -10.24 -2.92
C LEU A 255 8.66 -9.95 -3.71
N THR A 256 8.50 -9.52 -4.96
CA THR A 256 9.62 -9.14 -5.83
C THR A 256 10.35 -7.94 -5.25
N ASP A 257 9.64 -6.88 -4.84
CA ASP A 257 10.25 -5.66 -4.32
C ASP A 257 10.94 -5.87 -2.96
N LEU A 258 10.39 -6.72 -2.09
CA LEU A 258 11.08 -7.17 -0.88
C LEU A 258 12.39 -7.90 -1.24
N ASN A 259 12.36 -8.77 -2.26
CA ASN A 259 13.55 -9.51 -2.71
C ASN A 259 14.61 -8.63 -3.37
N LYS A 260 14.20 -7.70 -4.25
CA LYS A 260 15.08 -6.77 -4.98
C LYS A 260 16.03 -5.98 -4.08
N ASN A 261 15.63 -5.68 -2.84
CA ASN A 261 16.40 -4.84 -1.93
C ASN A 261 17.74 -5.43 -1.41
N VAL A 262 18.20 -6.58 -1.92
CA VAL A 262 19.59 -7.06 -1.80
C VAL A 262 20.15 -7.20 -3.21
N TYR A 263 20.60 -6.08 -3.80
CA TYR A 263 21.26 -6.10 -5.10
C TYR A 263 22.78 -6.17 -4.90
N HIS A 264 23.36 -7.30 -5.30
CA HIS A 264 24.80 -7.38 -5.53
C HIS A 264 25.10 -6.84 -6.93
N SER A 265 25.86 -5.73 -7.03
CA SER A 265 26.35 -5.22 -8.32
C SER A 265 27.20 -6.23 -9.09
N GLU A 266 27.74 -7.24 -8.40
CA GLU A 266 28.58 -8.29 -8.97
C GLU A 266 27.79 -9.45 -9.60
N LEU A 267 26.54 -9.69 -9.20
CA LEU A 267 25.66 -10.68 -9.84
C LEU A 267 25.08 -10.21 -11.18
N GLN A 268 25.40 -8.98 -11.60
CA GLN A 268 25.07 -8.45 -12.93
C GLN A 268 26.14 -8.75 -13.99
N GLY A 269 27.22 -9.44 -13.63
CA GLY A 269 28.18 -9.97 -14.59
C GLY A 269 27.70 -11.27 -15.24
N ASP A 270 26.57 -11.25 -15.95
CA ASP A 270 26.36 -12.03 -17.20
C ASP A 270 24.92 -12.05 -17.76
N LEU A 271 23.93 -11.51 -17.05
CA LEU A 271 22.59 -11.38 -17.63
C LEU A 271 22.48 -10.08 -18.44
N ARG A 272 22.86 -10.15 -19.71
CA ARG A 272 22.35 -9.25 -20.77
C ARG A 272 20.83 -9.41 -20.86
N SER A 273 20.11 -8.80 -19.92
CA SER A 273 18.67 -8.57 -20.02
C SER A 273 18.47 -7.12 -20.41
N SER A 274 18.14 -6.93 -21.68
CA SER A 274 17.60 -5.71 -22.23
C SER A 274 16.38 -5.29 -21.40
N LEU A 275 16.53 -4.29 -20.53
CA LEU A 275 15.52 -3.27 -20.19
C LEU A 275 16.04 -2.33 -19.07
N SER A 276 16.20 -1.07 -19.45
CA SER A 276 15.82 0.14 -18.68
C SER A 276 16.63 0.65 -17.45
N LEU A 277 17.94 0.40 -17.33
CA LEU A 277 18.82 1.28 -16.51
C LEU A 277 20.14 1.68 -17.17
N THR A 278 20.72 0.79 -17.98
CA THR A 278 21.95 1.10 -18.74
C THR A 278 21.72 2.11 -19.87
N ASN A 279 20.51 2.21 -20.41
CA ASN A 279 20.21 3.12 -21.52
C ASN A 279 19.99 4.57 -21.07
N LEU A 280 19.59 4.84 -19.81
CA LEU A 280 19.42 6.21 -19.32
C LEU A 280 20.76 6.86 -18.99
N SER A 281 21.69 6.12 -18.38
CA SER A 281 23.05 6.61 -18.16
C SER A 281 23.79 6.83 -19.49
N LEU A 282 23.61 5.94 -20.48
CA LEU A 282 24.14 6.11 -21.84
C LEU A 282 23.48 7.26 -22.61
N ALA A 283 22.16 7.46 -22.47
CA ALA A 283 21.44 8.58 -23.10
C ALA A 283 21.81 9.93 -22.46
N LEU A 284 22.03 9.96 -21.13
CA LEU A 284 22.46 11.15 -20.41
C LEU A 284 23.94 11.46 -20.64
N SER A 285 24.81 10.44 -20.75
CA SER A 285 26.24 10.61 -21.05
C SER A 285 26.53 10.95 -22.52
N SER A 286 25.59 10.71 -23.43
CA SER A 286 25.69 11.09 -24.85
C SER A 286 25.11 12.48 -25.16
N SER A 287 24.53 13.15 -24.15
CA SER A 287 24.13 14.55 -24.28
C SER A 287 25.38 15.46 -24.37
N ARG A 288 25.46 16.27 -25.44
CA ARG A 288 26.62 17.13 -25.71
C ARG A 288 26.81 18.12 -24.54
N PRO A 289 28.06 18.44 -24.13
CA PRO A 289 28.37 19.21 -22.92
C PRO A 289 27.81 20.66 -22.84
N ASN A 290 27.06 21.14 -23.82
CA ASN A 290 26.61 22.54 -23.90
C ASN A 290 25.10 22.73 -24.17
N SER A 291 24.27 21.67 -24.15
CA SER A 291 22.81 21.84 -24.29
C SER A 291 22.08 21.68 -22.96
N SER A 292 21.59 22.80 -22.41
CA SER A 292 20.73 22.96 -21.22
C SER A 292 21.38 22.70 -19.84
N LYS A 293 21.45 23.77 -19.02
CA LYS A 293 21.99 23.77 -17.64
C LYS A 293 21.16 22.93 -16.66
N GLU A 294 19.94 22.53 -17.02
CA GLU A 294 19.00 21.85 -16.12
C GLU A 294 19.28 20.34 -15.98
N LEU A 295 19.64 19.66 -17.07
CA LEU A 295 19.95 18.21 -17.05
C LEU A 295 21.29 17.90 -16.37
N HIS A 296 22.25 18.81 -16.42
CA HIS A 296 23.53 18.68 -15.70
C HIS A 296 23.33 18.76 -14.18
N SER A 297 22.35 19.55 -13.72
CA SER A 297 22.01 19.65 -12.29
C SER A 297 21.38 18.36 -11.75
N ILE A 298 20.64 17.63 -12.59
CA ILE A 298 20.07 16.32 -12.25
C ILE A 298 21.18 15.27 -12.17
N ASN A 299 22.16 15.31 -13.09
CA ASN A 299 23.33 14.41 -13.08
C ASN A 299 24.23 14.65 -11.86
N MET A 300 24.41 15.91 -11.44
CA MET A 300 25.16 16.25 -10.22
C MET A 300 24.42 15.81 -8.94
N LYS A 301 23.10 16.03 -8.84
CA LYS A 301 22.29 15.52 -7.71
C LYS A 301 22.31 14.00 -7.60
N PHE A 302 22.41 13.29 -8.73
CA PHE A 302 22.53 11.83 -8.77
C PHE A 302 23.91 11.35 -8.27
N ARG A 303 24.97 12.14 -8.47
CA ARG A 303 26.31 11.89 -7.91
C ARG A 303 26.38 12.19 -6.41
N ASP A 304 25.68 13.22 -5.93
CA ASP A 304 25.69 13.59 -4.51
C ASP A 304 24.90 12.62 -3.62
N THR A 305 23.99 11.82 -4.17
CA THR A 305 23.34 10.71 -3.45
C THR A 305 24.22 9.47 -3.28
N VAL A 306 25.42 9.45 -3.86
CA VAL A 306 26.42 8.39 -3.66
C VAL A 306 27.34 8.77 -2.51
N LEU A 307 27.05 8.26 -1.31
CA LEU A 307 27.94 8.32 -0.15
C LEU A 307 29.25 7.57 -0.47
N GLY A 308 30.32 8.34 -0.73
CA GLY A 308 31.64 7.80 -1.07
C GLY A 308 32.55 8.72 -1.88
N SER A 309 32.15 9.94 -2.20
CA SER A 309 33.04 10.95 -2.78
C SER A 309 33.96 11.53 -1.69
N PRO A 310 35.29 11.33 -1.73
CA PRO A 310 36.16 12.18 -0.94
C PRO A 310 35.99 13.59 -1.49
N ALA A 311 35.68 14.54 -0.61
CA ALA A 311 35.84 15.95 -0.89
C ALA A 311 37.21 16.13 -1.55
N ILE A 312 37.22 16.71 -2.75
CA ILE A 312 38.43 17.11 -3.45
C ILE A 312 39.11 18.14 -2.54
N SER A 313 40.07 17.65 -1.74
CA SER A 313 41.11 18.48 -1.17
C SER A 313 41.86 19.10 -2.35
N GLN A 314 41.58 20.37 -2.61
CA GLN A 314 42.40 21.22 -3.45
C GLN A 314 43.81 21.29 -2.85
N LEU A 315 44.73 20.45 -3.32
CA LEU A 315 46.16 20.75 -3.42
C LEU A 315 46.93 19.57 -4.04
N SER A 316 47.18 19.64 -5.35
CA SER A 316 48.47 19.23 -5.93
C SER A 316 48.49 19.52 -7.43
N THR A 317 49.30 20.51 -7.77
CA THR A 317 49.85 20.79 -9.09
C THR A 317 50.82 19.67 -9.50
N SER A 318 50.58 19.00 -10.63
CA SER A 318 51.64 18.69 -11.62
C SER A 318 51.06 17.96 -12.84
N GLU A 319 51.64 18.34 -13.98
CA GLU A 319 51.33 17.87 -15.33
C GLU A 319 51.85 16.45 -15.59
N SER A 320 51.28 15.85 -16.64
CA SER A 320 51.79 14.72 -17.43
C SER A 320 51.66 13.31 -16.83
N SER A 321 50.71 12.54 -17.38
CA SER A 321 51.00 11.32 -18.15
C SER A 321 49.73 10.49 -18.36
N ASN A 322 49.57 10.04 -19.60
CA ASN A 322 48.56 9.09 -20.05
C ASN A 322 48.58 7.82 -19.19
N SER A 323 47.73 7.78 -18.18
CA SER A 323 47.19 6.53 -17.66
C SER A 323 45.69 6.55 -17.88
N ILE A 324 45.22 5.61 -18.68
CA ILE A 324 43.82 5.21 -18.72
C ILE A 324 43.50 4.85 -17.26
N VAL A 325 42.83 5.76 -16.55
CA VAL A 325 42.19 5.43 -15.29
C VAL A 325 41.09 4.46 -15.68
N GLN A 326 41.43 3.16 -15.73
CA GLN A 326 40.45 2.11 -15.53
C GLN A 326 39.78 2.48 -14.22
N GLU A 327 38.57 3.03 -14.31
CA GLU A 327 37.66 3.13 -13.18
C GLU A 327 37.56 1.71 -12.62
N ARG A 328 38.38 1.42 -11.59
CA ARG A 328 38.20 0.23 -10.76
C ARG A 328 36.73 0.27 -10.36
N ARG A 329 35.97 -0.73 -10.82
CA ARG A 329 34.58 -0.95 -10.42
C ARG A 329 34.57 -0.96 -8.89
N LYS A 330 34.19 0.16 -8.29
CA LYS A 330 33.98 0.25 -6.85
C LYS A 330 32.66 -0.48 -6.58
N SER A 331 32.74 -1.77 -6.26
CA SER A 331 31.63 -2.46 -5.61
C SER A 331 31.44 -1.80 -4.25
N SER A 332 30.43 -0.94 -4.15
CA SER A 332 29.96 -0.42 -2.88
C SER A 332 28.57 -0.98 -2.66
N ILE A 333 28.53 -2.14 -1.99
CA ILE A 333 27.34 -2.62 -1.32
C ILE A 333 27.55 -2.24 0.13
N LEU A 334 26.75 -1.30 0.64
CA LEU A 334 26.47 -1.20 2.08
C LEU A 334 25.18 -0.39 2.25
N LEU A 335 24.06 -1.04 1.88
CA LEU A 335 22.81 -0.78 2.59
C LEU A 335 22.81 -1.75 3.75
N LEU A 336 23.06 -1.25 4.97
CA LEU A 336 22.72 -1.98 6.19
C LEU A 336 21.21 -2.23 6.13
N GLY A 337 20.84 -3.44 5.71
CA GLY A 337 19.46 -3.79 5.41
C GLY A 337 18.67 -3.89 6.69
N CYS A 338 17.91 -2.85 7.03
CA CYS A 338 16.85 -2.94 8.01
C CYS A 338 15.87 -4.07 7.60
N PRO A 339 15.41 -4.96 8.51
CA PRO A 339 14.38 -5.92 8.18
C PRO A 339 13.16 -5.25 7.58
N LYS A 340 12.53 -5.86 6.57
CA LYS A 340 11.42 -5.25 5.82
C LYS A 340 10.11 -5.99 6.04
N PHE A 341 9.02 -5.24 6.10
CA PHE A 341 7.68 -5.76 6.34
C PHE A 341 6.68 -5.30 5.27
N ALA A 342 5.84 -6.22 4.79
CA ALA A 342 4.69 -5.91 3.97
C ALA A 342 3.45 -6.78 4.31
N ILE A 343 2.25 -6.24 4.20
CA ILE A 343 0.96 -6.92 4.38
C ILE A 343 0.50 -7.39 3.00
N LEU A 344 -0.01 -8.62 2.93
CA LEU A 344 -0.54 -9.15 1.68
C LEU A 344 -1.93 -8.56 1.41
N PRO A 345 -2.18 -7.94 0.24
CA PRO A 345 -3.51 -7.51 -0.13
C PRO A 345 -4.42 -8.71 -0.31
N ASP A 346 -5.67 -8.62 0.17
CA ASP A 346 -6.64 -9.71 0.09
C ASP A 346 -8.02 -9.17 -0.34
N ILE A 347 -8.74 -9.98 -1.11
CA ILE A 347 -10.09 -9.64 -1.59
C ILE A 347 -11.07 -9.53 -0.43
N ILE A 348 -10.88 -10.31 0.64
CA ILE A 348 -11.71 -10.23 1.84
C ILE A 348 -11.59 -8.86 2.48
N GLY A 349 -10.37 -8.32 2.54
CA GLY A 349 -10.12 -6.96 3.05
C GLY A 349 -10.79 -5.90 2.19
N LEU A 350 -10.72 -6.04 0.86
CA LEU A 350 -11.38 -5.14 -0.09
C LEU A 350 -12.91 -5.18 0.05
N ASP A 351 -13.51 -6.38 0.11
CA ASP A 351 -14.95 -6.57 0.29
C ASP A 351 -15.47 -5.93 1.58
N GLN A 352 -14.70 -6.02 2.68
CA GLN A 352 -15.04 -5.35 3.94
C GLN A 352 -15.16 -3.84 3.76
N LYS A 353 -14.23 -3.22 3.02
CA LYS A 353 -14.24 -1.76 2.80
C LYS A 353 -15.38 -1.31 1.87
N PHE A 354 -15.79 -2.15 0.92
CA PHE A 354 -16.95 -1.87 0.07
C PHE A 354 -18.29 -2.11 0.76
N ALA A 355 -18.38 -3.07 1.68
CA ALA A 355 -19.63 -3.37 2.39
C ALA A 355 -20.19 -2.15 3.15
N GLY A 356 -19.34 -1.37 3.82
CA GLY A 356 -19.76 -0.12 4.48
C GLY A 356 -20.25 0.95 3.50
N GLY A 357 -19.58 1.09 2.35
CA GLY A 357 -19.99 2.01 1.28
C GLY A 357 -21.32 1.62 0.64
N MET A 358 -21.51 0.34 0.34
CA MET A 358 -22.77 -0.18 -0.19
C MET A 358 -23.93 0.01 0.79
N ALA A 359 -23.75 -0.29 2.07
CA ALA A 359 -24.78 -0.09 3.08
C ALA A 359 -25.20 1.39 3.21
N THR A 360 -24.23 2.31 3.07
CA THR A 360 -24.51 3.75 3.09
C THR A 360 -25.29 4.18 1.84
N ALA A 361 -24.88 3.71 0.66
CA ALA A 361 -25.55 4.00 -0.60
C ALA A 361 -26.97 3.41 -0.67
N GLU A 362 -27.19 2.23 -0.10
CA GLU A 362 -28.50 1.58 -0.06
C GLU A 362 -29.52 2.38 0.77
N LYS A 363 -29.09 3.00 1.87
CA LYS A 363 -29.98 3.73 2.78
C LYS A 363 -30.25 5.17 2.38
N ILE A 364 -29.21 5.89 1.95
CA ILE A 364 -29.25 7.36 1.78
C ILE A 364 -28.97 7.77 0.32
N GLY A 365 -28.41 6.87 -0.49
CA GLY A 365 -27.99 7.17 -1.86
C GLY A 365 -29.13 7.16 -2.88
N THR A 366 -28.94 7.90 -3.97
CA THR A 366 -29.77 7.77 -5.17
C THR A 366 -29.51 6.44 -5.90
N GLU A 367 -30.33 6.09 -6.88
CA GLU A 367 -30.11 4.89 -7.71
C GLU A 367 -28.77 4.93 -8.48
N GLU A 368 -28.28 6.13 -8.82
CA GLU A 368 -26.92 6.29 -9.36
C GLU A 368 -25.88 5.91 -8.30
N ASN A 369 -25.96 6.45 -7.08
CA ASN A 369 -25.02 6.12 -6.00
C ASN A 369 -25.00 4.61 -5.69
N LYS A 370 -26.16 3.96 -5.66
CA LYS A 370 -26.26 2.50 -5.43
C LYS A 370 -25.59 1.69 -6.53
N THR A 371 -25.64 2.17 -7.76
CA THR A 371 -25.00 1.52 -8.91
C THR A 371 -23.49 1.72 -8.84
N PHE A 372 -23.03 2.94 -8.58
CA PHE A 372 -21.60 3.23 -8.49
C PHE A 372 -20.92 2.63 -7.24
N ALA A 373 -21.66 2.41 -6.15
CA ALA A 373 -21.14 1.75 -4.95
C ALA A 373 -20.75 0.28 -5.16
N LYS A 374 -21.25 -0.37 -6.22
CA LYS A 374 -20.92 -1.76 -6.57
C LYS A 374 -19.63 -1.87 -7.38
N TYR A 375 -19.13 -0.77 -7.95
CA TYR A 375 -17.93 -0.81 -8.77
C TYR A 375 -16.67 -0.71 -7.92
N TYR A 376 -15.80 -1.70 -8.06
CA TYR A 376 -14.54 -1.80 -7.30
C TYR A 376 -13.35 -1.18 -8.05
N GLY A 377 -13.50 -0.97 -9.36
CA GLY A 377 -12.44 -0.50 -10.22
C GLY A 377 -12.88 -0.34 -11.67
N ALA A 378 -11.91 -0.07 -12.54
CA ALA A 378 -12.10 0.03 -13.97
C ALA A 378 -10.92 -0.54 -14.75
N ILE A 379 -11.19 -0.94 -15.99
CA ILE A 379 -10.19 -1.36 -16.97
C ILE A 379 -10.30 -0.50 -18.22
N LEU A 380 -9.17 0.05 -18.62
CA LEU A 380 -8.97 0.75 -19.87
C LEU A 380 -8.20 -0.16 -20.83
N THR A 381 -8.85 -0.62 -21.88
CA THR A 381 -8.22 -1.39 -22.96
C THR A 381 -7.89 -0.46 -24.12
N ASN A 382 -6.61 -0.35 -24.44
CA ASN A 382 -6.11 0.37 -25.60
C ASN A 382 -5.85 -0.62 -26.74
N GLU A 383 -6.74 -0.64 -27.73
CA GLU A 383 -6.68 -1.58 -28.85
C GLU A 383 -5.51 -1.30 -29.79
N LEU A 384 -5.11 -0.03 -29.92
CA LEU A 384 -3.98 0.38 -30.75
C LEU A 384 -2.65 -0.15 -30.20
N GLN A 385 -2.49 -0.12 -28.87
CA GLN A 385 -1.29 -0.63 -28.20
C GLN A 385 -1.40 -2.11 -27.78
N ARG A 386 -2.59 -2.68 -27.85
CA ARG A 386 -2.93 -4.02 -27.32
C ARG A 386 -2.54 -4.19 -25.85
N ARG A 387 -2.67 -3.13 -25.07
CA ARG A 387 -2.42 -3.11 -23.62
C ARG A 387 -3.70 -2.78 -22.86
N SER A 388 -3.87 -3.40 -21.71
CA SER A 388 -4.96 -3.07 -20.79
C SER A 388 -4.36 -2.52 -19.51
N PHE A 389 -4.93 -1.43 -19.01
CA PHE A 389 -4.56 -0.83 -17.75
C PHE A 389 -5.75 -0.91 -16.79
N TYR A 390 -5.46 -0.98 -15.49
CA TYR A 390 -6.48 -1.08 -14.45
C TYR A 390 -6.29 0.00 -13.39
N VAL A 391 -7.40 0.34 -12.74
CA VAL A 391 -7.43 1.11 -11.51
C VAL A 391 -8.44 0.48 -10.55
N LEU A 392 -8.05 0.30 -9.29
CA LEU A 392 -8.92 -0.12 -8.19
C LEU A 392 -9.00 1.01 -7.17
N TRP A 393 -10.14 1.13 -6.51
CA TRP A 393 -10.37 2.14 -5.48
C TRP A 393 -11.10 1.54 -4.28
N MET A 394 -11.21 2.32 -3.20
CA MET A 394 -12.08 2.02 -2.06
C MET A 394 -12.43 3.29 -1.28
N LEU A 395 -13.34 3.17 -0.31
CA LEU A 395 -13.64 4.22 0.65
C LEU A 395 -12.92 3.96 1.98
N LEU A 396 -12.03 4.88 2.36
CA LEU A 396 -11.46 4.92 3.71
C LEU A 396 -12.43 5.65 4.65
N LYS A 397 -12.62 5.12 5.87
CA LYS A 397 -13.54 5.68 6.89
C LYS A 397 -14.97 5.91 6.37
N GLY A 398 -15.38 5.16 5.35
CA GLY A 398 -16.69 5.30 4.70
C GLY A 398 -16.90 6.57 3.88
N THR A 399 -15.92 7.49 3.79
CA THR A 399 -16.11 8.81 3.18
C THR A 399 -14.99 9.24 2.24
N GLN A 400 -13.75 8.79 2.46
CA GLN A 400 -12.58 9.25 1.71
C GLN A 400 -12.30 8.33 0.52
N PHE A 401 -12.53 8.82 -0.70
CA PHE A 401 -12.29 8.05 -1.91
C PHE A 401 -10.80 7.92 -2.22
N THR A 402 -10.34 6.69 -2.41
CA THR A 402 -8.93 6.37 -2.44
C THR A 402 -8.61 5.38 -3.55
N ILE A 403 -7.65 5.70 -4.42
CA ILE A 403 -7.08 4.75 -5.38
C ILE A 403 -6.12 3.84 -4.63
N VAL A 404 -6.35 2.52 -4.74
CA VAL A 404 -5.60 1.50 -3.99
C VAL A 404 -4.75 0.59 -4.86
N ALA A 405 -4.95 0.60 -6.17
CA ALA A 405 -4.04 -0.06 -7.11
C ALA A 405 -4.19 0.53 -8.50
N MET A 406 -3.07 0.76 -9.17
CA MET A 406 -3.05 1.18 -10.56
C MET A 406 -1.87 0.52 -11.30
N GLY A 407 -2.10 0.12 -12.54
CA GLY A 407 -1.04 -0.53 -13.32
C GLY A 407 -1.48 -1.07 -14.67
N GLU A 408 -0.53 -1.71 -15.35
CA GLU A 408 -0.77 -2.46 -16.58
C GLU A 408 -1.17 -3.89 -16.22
N LEU A 409 -2.28 -4.36 -16.80
CA LEU A 409 -2.69 -5.75 -16.73
C LEU A 409 -1.81 -6.55 -17.69
N LYS A 410 -0.74 -7.14 -17.16
CA LYS A 410 0.05 -8.11 -17.90
C LYS A 410 -0.75 -9.40 -17.97
N ILE A 411 -1.50 -9.59 -19.05
CA ILE A 411 -2.01 -10.93 -19.40
C ILE A 411 -0.76 -11.71 -19.80
N ASP A 412 -0.17 -12.38 -18.82
CA ASP A 412 1.00 -13.19 -19.04
C ASP A 412 0.58 -14.35 -19.95
N LEU A 413 0.94 -14.24 -21.22
CA LEU A 413 0.75 -15.25 -22.25
C LEU A 413 1.67 -16.45 -21.99
N PHE A 414 1.87 -16.87 -20.73
CA PHE A 414 2.54 -18.13 -20.40
C PHE A 414 1.73 -19.35 -20.88
N GLY A 415 0.46 -19.17 -21.25
CA GLY A 415 -0.29 -20.14 -22.05
C GLY A 415 0.26 -20.33 -23.48
N ALA A 416 1.06 -19.41 -24.02
CA ALA A 416 1.66 -19.53 -25.35
C ALA A 416 3.04 -20.19 -25.37
N MET A 417 3.68 -20.38 -24.20
CA MET A 417 4.87 -21.24 -24.07
C MET A 417 4.52 -22.67 -23.63
N ALA A 418 3.27 -22.93 -23.25
CA ALA A 418 2.79 -24.22 -22.78
C ALA A 418 2.17 -25.11 -23.87
N ASP A 419 2.44 -24.83 -25.15
CA ASP A 419 2.19 -25.78 -26.25
C ASP A 419 3.52 -26.33 -26.77
N PRO A 420 4.08 -27.39 -26.15
CA PRO A 420 5.28 -28.06 -26.65
C PRO A 420 5.03 -28.83 -27.97
N LEU A 421 3.82 -28.79 -28.53
CA LEU A 421 3.43 -29.54 -29.73
C LEU A 421 2.92 -28.66 -30.89
N GLY A 422 2.82 -27.34 -30.74
CA GLY A 422 2.62 -26.38 -31.84
C GLY A 422 1.45 -26.69 -32.78
N LEU A 423 0.28 -27.10 -32.24
CA LEU A 423 -0.81 -27.69 -33.04
C LEU A 423 -2.11 -26.87 -33.07
N THR A 424 -2.09 -25.57 -32.74
CA THR A 424 -3.26 -24.71 -32.92
C THR A 424 -2.99 -23.56 -33.91
N ASN A 425 -3.23 -23.87 -35.19
CA ASN A 425 -3.36 -22.89 -36.25
C ASN A 425 -4.66 -22.08 -36.07
N THR A 426 -4.57 -20.86 -35.54
CA THR A 426 -5.56 -19.81 -35.83
C THR A 426 -5.08 -18.99 -37.05
N PRO A 427 -5.84 -18.94 -38.16
CA PRO A 427 -5.40 -18.33 -39.41
C PRO A 427 -5.64 -16.82 -39.39
N GLU A 428 -4.83 -16.06 -38.65
CA GLU A 428 -4.72 -14.59 -38.83
C GLU A 428 -3.38 -14.02 -38.29
N ARG A 429 -2.38 -14.88 -38.12
CA ARG A 429 -1.05 -14.52 -37.62
C ARG A 429 -0.08 -14.32 -38.79
N ARG A 430 -0.32 -13.32 -39.66
CA ARG A 430 0.63 -12.93 -40.72
C ARG A 430 1.35 -11.63 -40.36
N ARG A 431 2.65 -11.78 -40.09
CA ARG A 431 3.74 -10.78 -40.07
C ARG A 431 3.45 -9.48 -39.30
N SER A 432 3.94 -9.45 -38.06
CA SER A 432 4.35 -8.22 -37.36
C SER A 432 5.38 -7.49 -38.22
N SER A 433 4.94 -6.54 -39.02
CA SER A 433 5.80 -5.57 -39.69
C SER A 433 6.47 -4.68 -38.63
N SER A 434 7.76 -4.47 -38.84
CA SER A 434 8.78 -3.81 -38.01
C SER A 434 8.54 -2.31 -37.69
N PHE A 435 7.30 -1.91 -37.43
CA PHE A 435 6.91 -0.53 -37.15
C PHE A 435 6.47 -0.29 -35.69
N THR A 436 6.58 -1.31 -34.82
CA THR A 436 6.40 -1.17 -33.36
C THR A 436 7.66 -0.67 -32.64
N GLY A 437 8.81 -0.64 -33.31
CA GLY A 437 10.09 -0.24 -32.72
C GLY A 437 10.19 1.23 -32.29
N ILE A 438 9.29 2.11 -32.76
CA ILE A 438 9.28 3.52 -32.35
C ILE A 438 8.41 3.76 -31.11
N ASN A 439 7.42 2.90 -30.82
CA ASN A 439 6.66 2.95 -29.56
C ASN A 439 7.33 2.12 -28.44
N GLU A 440 8.23 1.20 -28.78
CA GLU A 440 9.15 0.57 -27.81
C GLU A 440 10.33 1.48 -27.44
N MET A 441 10.54 2.59 -28.16
CA MET A 441 11.45 3.67 -27.75
C MET A 441 10.79 4.61 -26.73
N GLY A 442 10.66 4.15 -25.48
CA GLY A 442 10.88 5.00 -24.31
C GLY A 442 9.84 6.04 -23.90
N GLY A 443 8.55 5.91 -24.26
CA GLY A 443 7.48 6.75 -23.71
C GLY A 443 6.64 6.02 -22.67
N PHE A 444 6.60 6.51 -21.42
CA PHE A 444 5.58 6.05 -20.45
C PHE A 444 4.19 6.50 -20.93
N ASN A 445 3.18 5.64 -20.84
CA ASN A 445 1.83 5.94 -21.31
C ASN A 445 1.03 6.80 -20.31
N PHE A 446 1.42 8.07 -20.20
CA PHE A 446 0.76 9.03 -19.31
C PHE A 446 -0.66 9.38 -19.71
N GLN A 447 -1.02 9.25 -20.99
CA GLN A 447 -2.37 9.53 -21.46
C GLN A 447 -3.38 8.51 -20.91
N ASP A 448 -3.03 7.22 -20.92
CA ASP A 448 -3.89 6.19 -20.35
C ASP A 448 -3.91 6.27 -18.82
N LEU A 449 -2.81 6.70 -18.19
CA LEU A 449 -2.76 6.99 -16.76
C LEU A 449 -3.68 8.15 -16.36
N ASP A 450 -3.68 9.24 -17.12
CA ASP A 450 -4.56 10.40 -16.94
C ASP A 450 -6.04 10.00 -17.06
N LEU A 451 -6.38 9.17 -18.05
CA LEU A 451 -7.73 8.62 -18.18
C LEU A 451 -8.16 7.82 -16.95
N LEU A 452 -7.30 6.95 -16.41
CA LEU A 452 -7.63 6.16 -15.22
C LEU A 452 -7.88 7.03 -13.98
N VAL A 453 -7.07 8.09 -13.79
CA VAL A 453 -7.27 9.04 -12.69
C VAL A 453 -8.60 9.78 -12.86
N ASN A 454 -8.92 10.23 -14.07
CA ASN A 454 -10.20 10.89 -14.36
C ASN A 454 -11.41 9.94 -14.19
N VAL A 455 -11.27 8.66 -14.49
CA VAL A 455 -12.29 7.64 -14.18
C VAL A 455 -12.53 7.52 -12.69
N ALA A 456 -11.46 7.51 -11.89
CA ALA A 456 -11.57 7.49 -10.43
C ALA A 456 -12.27 8.76 -9.91
N VAL A 457 -11.96 9.94 -10.46
CA VAL A 457 -12.65 11.20 -10.14
C VAL A 457 -14.13 11.15 -10.53
N HIS A 458 -14.47 10.62 -11.71
CA HIS A 458 -15.85 10.45 -12.15
C HIS A 458 -16.66 9.55 -11.21
N VAL A 459 -16.10 8.39 -10.85
CA VAL A 459 -16.77 7.49 -9.90
C VAL A 459 -16.86 8.12 -8.52
N ALA A 460 -15.84 8.84 -8.05
CA ALA A 460 -15.88 9.54 -6.78
C ALA A 460 -17.02 10.58 -6.74
N LEU A 461 -17.21 11.35 -7.81
CA LEU A 461 -18.31 12.32 -7.94
C LEU A 461 -19.69 11.66 -7.94
N LYS A 462 -19.84 10.55 -8.66
CA LYS A 462 -21.11 9.82 -8.78
C LYS A 462 -21.45 8.99 -7.54
N LEU A 463 -20.42 8.55 -6.79
CA LEU A 463 -20.58 7.86 -5.53
C LEU A 463 -20.85 8.83 -4.38
N ALA A 464 -20.26 10.03 -4.42
CA ALA A 464 -20.31 11.02 -3.35
C ALA A 464 -21.76 11.34 -2.97
N THR A 465 -22.12 10.99 -1.74
CA THR A 465 -23.36 11.46 -1.11
C THR A 465 -23.15 12.86 -0.52
N GLU A 466 -22.17 13.65 -0.99
CA GLU A 466 -21.54 14.88 -0.40
C GLU A 466 -20.26 14.59 0.39
N SER A 467 -19.12 14.57 -0.30
CA SER A 467 -17.79 14.68 0.32
C SER A 467 -17.52 16.14 0.65
N GLN A 468 -17.42 16.48 1.94
CA GLN A 468 -17.13 17.86 2.38
C GLN A 468 -15.78 18.40 1.88
N ASP A 469 -14.88 17.51 1.43
CA ASP A 469 -13.63 17.81 0.72
C ASP A 469 -13.52 16.87 -0.50
N GLY A 470 -14.23 17.19 -1.59
CA GLY A 470 -14.29 16.40 -2.82
C GLY A 470 -12.91 16.11 -3.44
N SER A 471 -12.25 15.05 -2.99
CA SER A 471 -10.89 14.71 -3.40
C SER A 471 -10.68 13.21 -3.46
N VAL A 472 -9.81 12.81 -4.37
CA VAL A 472 -9.34 11.43 -4.58
C VAL A 472 -7.93 11.33 -4.02
N LEU A 473 -7.72 10.39 -3.11
CA LEU A 473 -6.42 10.13 -2.49
C LEU A 473 -5.69 9.01 -3.23
N VAL A 474 -4.37 9.10 -3.34
CA VAL A 474 -3.53 8.00 -3.84
C VAL A 474 -2.17 7.99 -3.15
N ASN A 475 -1.71 6.82 -2.74
CA ASN A 475 -0.39 6.60 -2.17
C ASN A 475 0.61 6.25 -3.28
N ILE A 476 1.87 6.67 -3.11
CA ILE A 476 2.96 6.34 -4.04
C ILE A 476 3.12 4.82 -4.23
N ASN A 477 2.87 4.00 -3.20
CA ASN A 477 2.96 2.53 -3.31
C ASN A 477 1.84 1.90 -4.16
N ASP A 478 0.75 2.63 -4.42
CA ASP A 478 -0.38 2.16 -5.23
C ASP A 478 -0.27 2.54 -6.70
N LEU A 479 0.74 3.35 -7.04
CA LEU A 479 1.05 3.76 -8.40
C LEU A 479 1.80 2.65 -9.17
N PRO A 480 1.83 2.71 -10.52
CA PRO A 480 2.54 1.73 -11.33
C PRO A 480 4.04 1.72 -11.03
N THR A 481 4.60 0.57 -10.63
CA THR A 481 6.05 0.44 -10.36
C THR A 481 6.90 0.46 -11.63
N SER A 482 6.28 0.26 -12.81
CA SER A 482 6.94 0.34 -14.11
C SER A 482 7.42 1.75 -14.45
N ILE A 483 6.84 2.79 -13.81
CA ILE A 483 7.20 4.18 -14.01
C ILE A 483 8.04 4.66 -12.80
N PRO A 484 9.23 5.25 -13.02
CA PRO A 484 10.03 5.76 -11.92
C PRO A 484 9.30 6.84 -11.11
N ARG A 485 9.43 6.79 -9.78
CA ARG A 485 8.76 7.72 -8.84
C ARG A 485 8.96 9.20 -9.17
N PRO A 486 10.16 9.70 -9.55
CA PRO A 486 10.33 11.11 -9.90
C PRO A 486 9.50 11.53 -11.11
N VAL A 487 9.30 10.62 -12.07
CA VAL A 487 8.51 10.90 -13.28
C VAL A 487 7.02 10.87 -12.96
N LEU A 488 6.57 9.96 -12.10
CA LEU A 488 5.20 9.97 -11.57
C LEU A 488 4.91 11.26 -10.78
N HIS A 489 5.86 11.70 -9.96
CA HIS A 489 5.74 12.95 -9.21
C HIS A 489 5.56 14.16 -10.13
N ASP A 490 6.39 14.25 -11.18
CA ASP A 490 6.26 15.27 -12.21
C ASP A 490 4.92 15.17 -12.95
N PHE A 491 4.48 13.95 -13.29
CA PHE A 491 3.17 13.71 -13.90
C PHE A 491 2.01 14.27 -13.06
N PHE A 492 1.92 13.92 -11.78
CA PHE A 492 0.83 14.34 -10.90
C PHE A 492 0.81 15.86 -10.67
N LEU A 493 1.97 16.48 -10.43
CA LEU A 493 2.03 17.90 -10.12
C LEU A 493 1.95 18.79 -11.36
N ASN A 494 2.60 18.38 -12.46
CA ASN A 494 2.83 19.25 -13.61
C ASN A 494 2.09 18.86 -14.88
N TYR A 495 1.72 17.59 -15.10
CA TYR A 495 1.06 17.14 -16.35
C TYR A 495 -0.44 16.95 -16.18
N LEU A 496 -0.88 16.32 -15.09
CA LEU A 496 -2.29 16.14 -14.78
C LEU A 496 -3.03 17.49 -14.68
N THR A 497 -2.31 18.55 -14.31
CA THR A 497 -2.85 19.90 -14.14
C THR A 497 -2.72 20.80 -15.37
N LYS A 498 -2.13 20.34 -16.49
CA LYS A 498 -1.83 21.20 -17.66
C LYS A 498 -3.07 21.79 -18.30
N GLU A 499 -4.16 21.03 -18.38
CA GLU A 499 -5.38 21.51 -19.01
C GLU A 499 -6.07 22.62 -18.20
N HIS A 500 -5.89 22.63 -16.86
CA HIS A 500 -6.46 23.65 -15.97
C HIS A 500 -5.63 24.93 -15.85
N LYS A 501 -4.32 24.88 -16.12
CA LYS A 501 -3.48 26.08 -16.10
C LYS A 501 -3.82 27.06 -17.25
N THR A 502 -4.53 26.59 -18.28
CA THR A 502 -4.81 27.37 -19.49
C THR A 502 -5.88 28.47 -19.32
N GLU A 503 -6.66 28.47 -18.23
CA GLU A 503 -7.77 29.44 -18.05
C GLU A 503 -7.54 30.49 -16.94
N VAL A 504 -6.54 30.30 -16.06
CA VAL A 504 -6.33 31.18 -14.88
C VAL A 504 -5.52 32.45 -15.20
N ASN A 505 -5.03 32.64 -16.42
CA ASN A 505 -4.21 33.80 -16.79
C ASN A 505 -4.98 35.12 -16.99
N THR A 506 -6.22 35.26 -16.49
CA THR A 506 -7.01 36.50 -16.64
C THR A 506 -7.47 37.17 -15.35
N GLN A 507 -6.99 36.78 -14.16
CA GLN A 507 -7.30 37.51 -12.92
C GLN A 507 -6.08 37.74 -12.00
N PRO A 508 -6.02 38.89 -11.30
CA PRO A 508 -4.83 39.29 -10.54
C PRO A 508 -4.70 38.49 -9.23
N ALA A 509 -3.59 37.78 -9.13
CA ALA A 509 -2.79 37.37 -7.97
C ALA A 509 -3.23 37.72 -6.52
N ASN A 510 -4.45 37.40 -6.07
CA ASN A 510 -4.80 37.52 -4.64
C ASN A 510 -5.74 36.44 -4.07
N GLU A 511 -5.94 35.32 -4.75
CA GLU A 511 -6.55 34.12 -4.16
C GLU A 511 -5.61 32.94 -4.42
N GLU A 512 -5.33 32.14 -3.38
CA GLU A 512 -4.53 30.92 -3.51
C GLU A 512 -5.15 30.04 -4.61
N ALA A 513 -4.54 30.03 -5.79
CA ALA A 513 -5.02 29.23 -6.91
C ALA A 513 -5.15 27.78 -6.43
N VAL A 514 -6.39 27.30 -6.33
CA VAL A 514 -6.72 25.95 -5.83
C VAL A 514 -5.95 24.96 -6.68
N LYS A 515 -4.85 24.43 -6.13
CA LYS A 515 -4.03 23.46 -6.86
C LYS A 515 -4.88 22.21 -7.08
N ALA A 516 -5.08 21.84 -8.33
CA ALA A 516 -5.82 20.63 -8.70
C ALA A 516 -5.22 19.34 -8.09
N VAL A 517 -3.92 19.35 -7.78
CA VAL A 517 -3.23 18.27 -7.05
C VAL A 517 -2.34 18.84 -5.95
N GLN A 518 -2.46 18.28 -4.75
CA GLN A 518 -1.62 18.56 -3.59
C GLN A 518 -0.76 17.33 -3.26
N TYR A 519 0.55 17.53 -3.09
CA TYR A 519 1.45 16.51 -2.56
C TYR A 519 1.30 16.41 -1.04
N LEU A 520 1.23 15.18 -0.53
CA LEU A 520 1.15 14.87 0.89
C LEU A 520 2.44 14.16 1.30
N GLU A 521 3.22 14.76 2.20
CA GLU A 521 4.38 14.10 2.82
C GLU A 521 3.94 12.98 3.79
N THR A 522 2.74 13.11 4.35
CA THR A 522 2.13 12.13 5.24
C THR A 522 0.61 12.20 5.17
N PHE A 523 -0.06 11.08 5.46
CA PHE A 523 -1.52 11.02 5.65
C PHE A 523 -1.95 11.31 7.11
N ALA A 524 -1.03 11.76 7.97
CA ALA A 524 -1.31 12.05 9.38
C ALA A 524 -2.42 13.09 9.56
N ASP A 525 -2.46 14.14 8.73
CA ASP A 525 -3.51 15.18 8.76
C ASP A 525 -4.90 14.61 8.44
N LEU A 526 -4.96 13.52 7.68
CA LEU A 526 -6.19 12.77 7.40
C LEU A 526 -6.49 11.75 8.51
N GLN A 527 -5.80 11.86 9.65
CA GLN A 527 -5.84 10.96 10.79
C GLN A 527 -5.50 9.51 10.38
N ILE A 528 -4.48 9.37 9.54
CA ILE A 528 -3.98 8.06 9.12
C ILE A 528 -2.45 8.05 9.16
N LEU A 529 -1.90 7.56 10.26
CA LEU A 529 -0.47 7.35 10.43
C LEU A 529 -0.17 5.86 10.63
N PRO A 530 0.41 5.15 9.64
CA PRO A 530 0.83 3.77 9.80
C PRO A 530 1.87 3.62 10.91
N MET A 531 1.69 2.63 11.78
CA MET A 531 2.65 2.33 12.84
C MET A 531 2.86 0.82 12.99
N LEU A 532 4.10 0.41 13.27
CA LEU A 532 4.47 -0.98 13.56
C LEU A 532 4.92 -1.12 15.01
N LYS A 533 4.79 -2.33 15.54
CA LYS A 533 5.41 -2.74 16.79
C LYS A 533 5.92 -4.17 16.64
N LYS A 534 7.16 -4.42 17.07
CA LYS A 534 7.71 -5.79 17.14
C LYS A 534 7.03 -6.56 18.28
N TYR A 535 6.67 -7.82 18.05
CA TYR A 535 6.05 -8.68 19.06
C TYR A 535 6.88 -8.71 20.35
N GLY A 536 6.21 -8.52 21.50
CA GLY A 536 6.80 -8.52 22.84
C GLY A 536 7.80 -7.38 23.12
N ASN A 537 8.00 -6.43 22.20
CA ASN A 537 8.80 -5.24 22.45
C ASN A 537 7.94 -4.11 23.01
N GLN A 538 8.42 -3.44 24.06
CA GLN A 538 7.75 -2.27 24.65
C GLN A 538 8.35 -0.95 24.16
N GLY A 539 9.56 -0.98 23.58
CA GLY A 539 10.22 0.21 23.02
C GLY A 539 9.80 0.47 21.57
N ALA A 540 9.67 1.75 21.22
CA ALA A 540 9.42 2.19 19.84
C ALA A 540 10.69 2.20 18.96
N SER A 541 11.88 2.03 19.54
CA SER A 541 13.14 1.96 18.81
C SER A 541 13.40 0.53 18.32
N PHE A 542 13.12 0.26 17.05
CA PHE A 542 13.49 -0.99 16.38
C PHE A 542 13.80 -0.75 14.89
N GLU A 543 14.57 -1.67 14.31
CA GLU A 543 15.14 -1.57 12.94
C GLU A 543 14.24 -2.15 11.85
N LEU A 544 12.97 -2.45 12.10
CA LEU A 544 12.06 -2.88 11.04
C LEU A 544 11.72 -1.69 10.14
N ASP A 545 11.52 -1.92 8.86
CA ASP A 545 11.15 -0.94 7.86
C ASP A 545 9.84 -1.32 7.17
N TRP A 546 8.97 -0.33 6.96
CA TRP A 546 7.67 -0.51 6.32
C TRP A 546 7.85 -0.30 4.82
N VAL A 547 7.95 -1.39 4.05
CA VAL A 547 8.36 -1.30 2.64
C VAL A 547 7.22 -1.83 1.77
N ALA A 548 6.44 -0.91 1.22
CA ALA A 548 5.47 -1.14 0.13
C ALA A 548 4.03 -1.53 0.47
N ASN A 549 3.48 -1.26 1.67
CA ASN A 549 2.03 -1.54 1.85
C ASN A 549 1.15 -0.55 1.09
N SER A 550 0.25 -1.14 0.32
CA SER A 550 -0.84 -0.51 -0.40
C SER A 550 -1.94 -0.02 0.55
N LEU A 551 -2.66 1.04 0.16
CA LEU A 551 -3.86 1.52 0.87
C LEU A 551 -4.94 0.43 0.96
N VAL A 552 -4.94 -0.60 0.11
CA VAL A 552 -5.87 -1.74 0.21
C VAL A 552 -5.71 -2.52 1.51
N THR A 553 -4.53 -2.48 2.12
CA THR A 553 -4.24 -3.17 3.38
C THR A 553 -4.61 -2.33 4.60
N TRP A 554 -5.08 -1.09 4.38
CA TRP A 554 -5.43 -0.17 5.45
C TRP A 554 -6.75 -0.57 6.06
N GLY A 555 -6.75 -0.63 7.39
CA GLY A 555 -7.73 -1.36 8.19
C GLY A 555 -8.25 -0.54 9.34
#